data_AF-A0A510JDT5-F1
#
_entry.id   AF-A0A510JDT5-F1
#
_cell.length_a   1.000
_cell.length_b   1.000
_cell.length_c   1.000
_cell.angle_alpha   90.00
_cell.angle_beta   90.00
_cell.angle_gamma   90.00
#
_symmetry.space_group_name_H-M   'P 1'
#
loop_
_entity.id
_entity.type
_entity.pdbx_description
1 polymer ?
#
loop_
_entity_poly.entity_id
_entity_poly.type
_entity_poly.pdbx_seq_one_letter_code
_entity_poly.pdbx_strand_id
1 'polypeptide(L)' 'MPNYEGVRVNAGQKSWFLIRLSLHESLLCVNIETEKEGMGNEILEELKDYFKKYEKMEI' A
#
# COMPACT_ATOMS: atom_id res chain seq x y z
N MET A 1 10.42 5.96 -20.75
CA MET A 1 10.88 4.95 -19.76
C MET A 1 9.69 4.64 -18.86
N PRO A 2 9.43 3.38 -18.47
CA PRO A 2 8.37 3.10 -17.51
C PRO A 2 8.74 3.76 -16.18
N ASN A 3 7.82 4.54 -15.62
CA ASN A 3 7.96 5.09 -14.29
C ASN A 3 7.60 3.99 -13.29
N TYR A 4 8.60 3.42 -12.61
CA TYR A 4 8.38 2.43 -11.55
C TYR A 4 8.10 3.17 -10.24
N GLU A 5 7.07 4.00 -10.25
CA GLU A 5 6.72 4.93 -9.17
C GLU A 5 6.12 4.22 -7.95
N GLY A 6 5.99 2.89 -8.00
CA GLY A 6 5.40 2.08 -6.96
C GLY A 6 4.86 0.75 -7.49
N VAL A 7 4.16 0.04 -6.61
CA VAL A 7 3.44 -1.20 -6.91
C VAL A 7 1.96 -0.93 -6.74
N ARG A 8 1.20 -0.99 -7.84
CA ARG A 8 -0.27 -0.96 -7.81
C ARG A 8 -0.82 -2.37 -7.89
N VAL A 9 -1.74 -2.70 -7.00
CA VAL A 9 -2.46 -3.98 -6.99
C VAL A 9 -3.95 -3.70 -7.09
N ASN A 10 -4.62 -4.41 -8.00
CA ASN A 10 -6.08 -4.40 -8.09
C ASN A 10 -6.63 -5.49 -7.18
N ALA A 11 -7.46 -5.11 -6.22
CA ALA A 11 -8.11 -5.99 -5.24
C ALA A 11 -9.60 -6.22 -5.56
N GLY A 12 -10.03 -5.87 -6.77
CA GLY A 12 -11.42 -5.96 -7.22
C GLY A 12 -11.65 -5.14 -8.48
N GLN A 13 -12.92 -4.96 -8.87
CA GLN A 13 -13.27 -4.23 -10.09
C GLN A 13 -13.02 -2.72 -9.94
N LYS A 14 -13.34 -2.11 -8.78
CA LYS A 14 -12.95 -0.73 -8.46
C LYS A 14 -12.17 -0.59 -7.16
N SER A 15 -11.69 -1.70 -6.60
CA SER A 15 -10.86 -1.69 -5.40
C SER A 15 -9.39 -1.87 -5.77
N TRP A 16 -8.51 -1.03 -5.25
CA TRP A 16 -7.08 -1.04 -5.53
C TRP A 16 -6.28 -0.46 -4.38
N PHE A 17 -4.99 -0.78 -4.34
CA PHE A 17 -4.03 -0.05 -3.53
C PHE A 17 -2.74 0.22 -4.30
N LEU A 18 -2.04 1.30 -3.92
CA LEU A 18 -0.75 1.70 -4.48
C LEU A 18 0.23 1.91 -3.33
N ILE A 19 1.38 1.25 -3.44
CA ILE A 19 2.51 1.42 -2.53
C ILE A 19 3.61 2.13 -3.28
N ARG A 20 4.11 3.25 -2.75
CA ARG A 20 5.19 4.03 -3.37
C ARG A 20 6.13 4.62 -2.34
N LEU A 21 7.35 4.92 -2.74
CA LEU A 21 8.25 5.75 -1.93
C LEU A 21 7.83 7.21 -2.05
N SER A 22 7.88 7.95 -0.94
CA SER A 22 7.80 9.40 -0.97
C SER A 22 9.04 9.96 -1.68
N LEU A 23 8.87 11.05 -2.44
CA LEU A 23 9.96 11.70 -3.16
C LEU A 23 10.77 12.67 -2.27
N HIS A 24 10.15 13.14 -1.18
CA HIS A 24 10.74 14.15 -0.30
C HIS A 24 11.24 13.56 1.02
N GLU A 25 10.63 12.47 1.46
CA GLU A 25 10.84 11.88 2.78
C GLU A 25 11.14 10.38 2.62
N SER A 26 11.89 9.79 3.56
CA SER A 26 12.19 8.35 3.56
C SER A 26 11.01 7.54 4.10
N LEU A 27 9.84 7.67 3.48
CA LEU A 27 8.60 7.03 3.89
C LEU A 27 7.98 6.21 2.76
N LEU A 28 7.31 5.12 3.14
CA LEU A 28 6.44 4.35 2.25
C LEU A 28 5.02 4.92 2.33
N CYS A 29 4.51 5.41 1.21
CA CYS A 29 3.13 5.88 1.10
C CYS A 29 2.23 4.75 0.58
N VAL A 30 1.09 4.57 1.24
CA VAL A 30 0.05 3.62 0.81
C VAL A 30 -1.24 4.39 0.54
N ASN A 31 -1.76 4.27 -0.68
CA ASN A 31 -3.08 4.76 -1.06
C ASN A 31 -4.00 3.56 -1.27
N ILE A 32 -5.20 3.58 -0.67
CA ILE A 32 -6.17 2.47 -0.73
C ILE A 32 -7.53 3.04 -1.14
N GLU A 33 -8.18 2.40 -2.10
CA GLU A 33 -9.57 2.69 -2.50
C GLU A 33 -10.34 1.37 -2.56
N THR A 34 -11.50 1.30 -1.92
CA THR A 34 -12.33 0.10 -1.85
C THR A 34 -13.80 0.41 -2.05
N GLU A 35 -14.54 -0.51 -2.66
CA GLU A 35 -15.99 -0.37 -2.87
C GLU A 35 -16.82 -0.73 -1.64
N LYS A 36 -16.24 -1.50 -0.71
CA LYS A 36 -16.90 -1.98 0.50
C LYS A 36 -16.31 -1.29 1.74
N GLU A 37 -17.17 -0.85 2.63
CA GLU A 37 -16.77 -0.34 3.95
C GLU A 37 -16.02 -1.43 4.74
N GLY A 38 -14.97 -1.03 5.46
CA GLY A 38 -14.13 -1.93 6.26
C GLY A 38 -13.01 -2.62 5.48
N MET A 39 -13.18 -2.90 4.18
CA MET A 39 -12.18 -3.58 3.35
C MET A 39 -10.86 -2.81 3.27
N GLY A 40 -10.89 -1.47 3.27
CA GLY A 40 -9.67 -0.67 3.30
C GLY A 40 -8.81 -0.93 4.54
N ASN A 41 -9.44 -1.18 5.70
CA ASN A 41 -8.73 -1.54 6.93
C ASN A 41 -8.21 -2.98 6.87
N GLU A 42 -8.96 -3.91 6.28
CA GLU A 42 -8.50 -5.30 6.07
C GLU A 42 -7.20 -5.32 5.24
N ILE A 43 -7.18 -4.59 4.11
CA ILE A 43 -5.97 -4.44 3.27
C ILE A 43 -4.85 -3.79 4.06
N LEU A 44 -5.13 -2.73 4.83
CA LEU A 44 -4.12 -2.05 5.62
C LEU A 44 -3.47 -2.99 6.64
N GLU A 45 -4.25 -3.78 7.38
CA GLU A 45 -3.73 -4.73 8.37
C GLU A 45 -2.91 -5.85 7.71
N GLU A 46 -3.34 -6.39 6.57
CA GLU A 46 -2.55 -7.35 5.79
C GLU A 46 -1.20 -6.76 5.35
N LEU A 47 -1.19 -5.51 4.90
CA LEU A 47 0.04 -4.81 4.53
C LEU A 47 0.96 -4.61 5.73
N LYS A 48 0.42 -4.19 6.89
CA LYS A 48 1.21 -4.06 8.11
C LYS A 48 1.83 -5.40 8.51
N ASP A 49 1.04 -6.47 8.51
CA ASP A 49 1.53 -7.81 8.82
C ASP A 49 2.61 -8.27 7.84
N TYR A 50 2.45 -7.99 6.55
CA TYR A 50 3.49 -8.25 5.55
C TYR A 50 4.77 -7.45 5.82
N PHE A 51 4.65 -6.18 6.22
CA PHE A 51 5.81 -5.32 6.48
C PHE A 51 6.54 -5.63 7.79
N LYS A 52 5.91 -6.31 8.76
CA LYS A 52 6.57 -6.76 10.01
C LYS A 52 7.81 -7.62 9.77
N LYS A 53 7.94 -8.27 8.60
CA LYS A 53 9.15 -9.04 8.25
C LYS A 53 10.39 -8.17 8.04
N TYR A 54 10.24 -6.86 7.89
CA TYR A 54 11.34 -5.91 7.74
C TYR A 54 11.65 -5.29 9.10
N GLU A 55 12.58 -5.90 9.85
CA GLU A 55 12.92 -5.51 11.23
C GLU A 55 13.35 -4.04 11.42
N LYS A 56 13.80 -3.38 10.35
CA LYS A 56 14.26 -1.98 10.35
C LYS A 56 13.19 -0.98 9.91
N MET A 57 11.97 -1.44 9.63
CA MET A 57 10.87 -0.61 9.18
C MET A 57 9.95 -0.30 10.36
N GLU A 58 9.72 0.99 10.60
CA GLU A 58 8.69 1.46 11.52
C GLU A 58 7.39 1.69 10.74
N ILE A 59 6.26 1.26 11.30
CA ILE A 59 4.92 1.26 10.68
C ILE A 59 4.01 2.21 11.46
#